data_AF-A0A844FKF2-F1
#
_entry.id   AF-A0A844FKF2-F1
#
_cell.length_a   1.000
_cell.length_b   1.000
_cell.length_c   1.000
_cell.angle_alpha   90.00
_cell.angle_beta   90.00
_cell.angle_gamma   90.00
#
_symmetry.space_group_name_H-M   'P 1'
#
loop_
_entity.id
_entity.type
_entity.pdbx_description
1 polymer ?
#
loop_
_entity_poly.entity_id
_entity_poly.type
_entity_poly.pdbx_seq_one_letter_code
_entity_poly.pdbx_strand_id
1 'polypeptide(L)' 'MNMDKFTPENRYLVIKYALETNNVSKACKFFGISRTSYYKWYNRYQKMGIEGLEDIPRSKPKMPNKVPKYI' A
#
# COMPACT_ATOMS: atom_id res chain seq x y z
N MET A 1 18.57 10.79 -7.28
CA MET A 1 17.88 10.07 -6.20
C MET A 1 16.47 9.75 -6.67
N ASN A 2 16.20 8.50 -7.05
CA ASN A 2 14.83 8.05 -7.31
C ASN A 2 14.22 7.68 -5.96
N MET A 3 13.47 8.61 -5.37
CA MET A 3 12.72 8.33 -4.14
C MET A 3 11.52 7.48 -4.55
N ASP A 4 11.61 6.18 -4.30
CA ASP A 4 10.54 5.24 -4.65
C ASP A 4 9.25 5.71 -3.97
N LYS A 5 8.21 6.01 -4.78
CA LYS A 5 7.00 6.71 -4.30
C LYS A 5 6.22 5.89 -3.26
N PHE A 6 6.54 4.61 -3.08
CA PHE A 6 5.74 3.69 -2.29
C PHE A 6 6.53 2.91 -1.23
N THR A 7 7.59 3.49 -0.67
CA THR A 7 8.23 2.94 0.54
C THR A 7 7.25 2.88 1.73
N PRO A 8 7.44 1.94 2.67
CA PRO A 8 6.63 1.88 3.90
C PRO A 8 6.62 3.21 4.66
N GLU A 9 7.75 3.90 4.69
CA GLU A 9 7.89 5.23 5.30
C GLU A 9 7.00 6.28 4.62
N ASN A 10 7.00 6.33 3.28
CA ASN A 10 6.15 7.28 2.56
C ASN A 10 4.66 6.96 2.75
N ARG A 11 4.29 5.68 2.79
CA ARG A 11 2.91 5.25 3.11
C ARG A 11 2.52 5.68 4.53
N TYR A 12 3.45 5.63 5.48
CA TYR A 12 3.22 6.10 6.84
C TYR A 12 3.03 7.62 6.90
N LEU A 13 3.84 8.39 6.17
CA LEU A 13 3.69 9.86 6.09
C LEU A 13 2.31 10.27 5.56
N VAL A 14 1.81 9.57 4.54
CA VAL A 14 0.44 9.77 4.03
C VAL A 14 -0.59 9.57 5.14
N ILE A 15 -0.49 8.47 5.89
CA ILE A 15 -1.44 8.14 6.97
C ILE A 15 -1.35 9.19 8.07
N LYS A 16 -0.13 9.53 8.52
CA LYS A 16 0.10 10.54 9.55
C LYS A 16 -0.52 11.89 9.15
N TYR A 17 -0.24 12.36 7.94
CA TYR A 17 -0.79 13.63 7.45
C TYR A 17 -2.32 13.61 7.34
N ALA A 18 -2.91 12.49 6.93
CA ALA A 18 -4.36 12.35 6.88
C ALA A 18 -5.02 12.40 8.27
N LEU A 19 -4.35 11.83 9.29
CA LEU A 19 -4.78 11.88 10.69
C LEU A 19 -4.65 13.30 11.26
N GLU A 20 -3.52 13.97 11.03
CA GLU A 20 -3.28 15.35 11.50
C GLU A 20 -4.27 16.35 10.88
N THR A 21 -4.60 16.17 9.60
CA THR A 21 -5.56 17.04 8.89
C THR A 21 -7.02 16.62 9.08
N ASN A 22 -7.26 15.45 9.67
CA ASN A 22 -8.56 14.77 9.73
C ASN A 22 -9.30 14.73 8.36
N ASN A 23 -8.54 14.73 7.25
CA ASN A 23 -9.09 14.86 5.90
C ASN A 23 -8.31 14.00 4.90
N VAL A 24 -8.81 12.79 4.70
CA VAL A 24 -8.26 11.80 3.77
C VAL A 24 -8.24 12.32 2.32
N SER A 25 -9.27 13.07 1.90
CA SER A 25 -9.33 13.59 0.52
C SER A 25 -8.23 14.61 0.25
N LYS A 26 -7.95 15.49 1.23
CA LYS A 26 -6.88 16.48 1.13
C LYS A 26 -5.52 15.80 1.10
N ALA A 27 -5.30 14.84 1.99
CA ALA A 27 -4.08 14.03 2.01
C ALA A 27 -3.84 13.31 0.68
N CYS A 28 -4.84 12.60 0.16
CA CYS A 28 -4.73 11.88 -1.10
C CYS A 28 -4.38 12.80 -2.28
N LYS A 29 -4.97 13.99 -2.34
CA LYS A 29 -4.64 15.01 -3.36
C LYS A 29 -3.21 15.52 -3.22
N PHE A 30 -2.75 15.79 -2.00
CA PHE A 30 -1.42 16.30 -1.72
C PHE A 30 -0.32 15.30 -2.10
N PHE A 31 -0.49 14.03 -1.74
CA PHE A 31 0.48 12.97 -2.04
C PHE A 31 0.30 12.33 -3.43
N GLY A 32 -0.73 12.73 -4.19
CA GLY A 32 -0.98 12.19 -5.53
C GLY A 32 -1.36 10.70 -5.53
N ILE A 33 -2.06 10.23 -4.49
CA ILE A 33 -2.49 8.84 -4.35
C ILE A 33 -4.01 8.72 -4.47
N SER A 34 -4.48 7.52 -4.81
CA SER A 34 -5.91 7.22 -4.75
C SER A 34 -6.39 7.00 -3.31
N ARG A 35 -7.65 7.36 -3.04
CA ARG A 35 -8.31 7.06 -1.75
C ARG A 35 -8.37 5.55 -1.46
N THR A 36 -8.48 4.73 -2.51
CA THR A 36 -8.51 3.27 -2.35
C THR A 36 -7.16 2.73 -1.87
N SER A 37 -6.04 3.27 -2.35
CA SER A 37 -4.70 2.96 -1.83
C SER A 37 -4.57 3.36 -0.36
N TYR A 38 -5.04 4.56 -0.01
CA TYR A 38 -5.04 5.04 1.38
C TYR A 38 -5.73 4.06 2.32
N TYR A 39 -6.98 3.68 2.04
CA TYR A 39 -7.73 2.78 2.93
C TYR A 39 -7.09 1.39 3.02
N LYS A 40 -6.48 0.88 1.94
CA LYS A 40 -5.73 -0.38 1.99
C LYS A 40 -4.56 -0.30 2.97
N TRP A 41 -3.77 0.76 2.90
CA TRP A 41 -2.63 0.95 3.80
C TRP A 41 -3.08 1.22 5.23
N TYR A 42 -4.09 2.07 5.42
CA TYR A 42 -4.63 2.38 6.74
C TYR A 42 -5.17 1.13 7.44
N ASN A 43 -5.90 0.27 6.72
CA ASN A 43 -6.40 -0.99 7.26
C ASN A 43 -5.27 -1.97 7.62
N ARG A 44 -4.17 -1.99 6.86
CA ARG A 44 -2.99 -2.81 7.21
C ARG A 44 -2.26 -2.23 8.42
N TYR A 45 -2.09 -0.91 8.46
CA TYR A 45 -1.48 -0.20 9.57
C TYR A 45 -2.23 -0.43 10.89
N GLN A 46 -3.57 -0.40 10.87
CA GLN A 46 -4.36 -0.71 12.06
C GLN A 46 -4.18 -2.15 12.56
N LYS A 47 -3.90 -3.11 11.67
CA LYS A 47 -3.78 -4.53 12.02
C LYS A 47 -2.38 -4.93 12.45
N MET A 48 -1.35 -4.38 11.81
CA MET A 48 0.04 -4.84 11.92
C MET A 48 1.01 -3.69 12.24
N GLY A 49 0.53 -2.48 12.49
CA GLY A 49 1.37 -1.30 12.70
C GLY A 49 2.18 -0.93 11.46
N ILE A 50 3.39 -0.41 11.69
CA ILE A 50 4.30 0.03 10.63
C ILE A 50 4.70 -1.12 9.69
N GLU A 51 4.82 -2.34 10.22
CA GLU A 51 5.20 -3.54 9.47
C GLU A 51 4.16 -3.90 8.39
N GLY A 52 2.88 -3.57 8.63
CA GLY A 52 1.82 -3.76 7.65
C GLY A 52 1.94 -2.88 6.39
N LEU A 53 2.81 -1.88 6.41
CA LEU A 53 3.04 -0.97 5.29
C LEU A 53 4.15 -1.44 4.36
N GLU A 54 4.86 -2.52 4.70
CA GLU A 54 5.89 -3.10 3.84
C GLU A 54 5.35 -3.53 2.47
N ASP A 55 6.26 -3.69 1.52
CA ASP A 55 5.89 -4.17 0.20
C ASP A 55 5.59 -5.67 0.26
N ILE A 56 4.37 -6.03 -0.12
CA ILE A 56 3.93 -7.42 -0.13
C ILE A 56 4.00 -7.91 -1.56
N PRO A 57 4.85 -8.89 -1.88
CA PRO A 57 4.92 -9.42 -3.23
C PRO A 57 3.56 -9.99 -3.62
N ARG A 58 3.13 -9.69 -4.84
CA ARG A 58 1.86 -10.21 -5.36
C ARG A 58 1.95 -11.73 -5.44
N SER A 59 1.02 -12.43 -4.77
CA SER A 59 0.94 -13.88 -4.85
C SER A 59 0.68 -14.29 -6.30
N LYS A 60 1.33 -15.37 -6.74
CA LYS A 60 1.15 -15.92 -8.09
C LYS A 60 -0.30 -16.42 -8.24
N PRO A 61 -0.97 -16.13 -9.36
CA PRO A 61 -2.31 -16.65 -9.58
C PRO A 61 -2.30 -18.18 -9.62
N LYS A 62 -3.31 -18.81 -9.01
CA LYS A 62 -3.52 -20.26 -9.12
C LYS A 62 -4.16 -20.54 -10.49
N MET A 63 -3.36 -21.00 -11.44
CA MET A 63 -3.80 -21.38 -12.78
C MET A 63 -4.54 -22.73 -12.72
N PRO A 64 -5.83 -22.83 -13.09
CA PRO A 64 -6.56 -24.11 -13.05
C PRO A 64 -6.01 -25.12 -14.06
N ASN A 65 -5.58 -24.65 -15.23
CA ASN A 65 -5.04 -25.50 -16.31
C ASN A 65 -3.50 -25.51 -16.29
N LYS A 66 -2.90 -25.74 -15.11
CA LYS A 66 -1.44 -25.76 -14.98
C LYS A 66 -0.89 -27.05 -15.60
N VAL A 67 -0.23 -26.95 -16.76
CA VAL A 67 0.48 -28.07 -17.38
C VAL A 67 1.73 -28.46 -16.56
N PRO A 68 2.11 -29.75 -16.52
CA PRO A 68 3.38 -30.19 -15.93
C PRO A 68 4.57 -29.50 -16.61
N LYS A 69 5.64 -29.27 -15.85
CA LYS A 69 6.83 -28.56 -16.35
C LYS A 69 7.75 -29.46 -17.18
N TYR A 70 7.53 -30.77 -17.18
CA TYR A 70 8.32 -31.76 -17.88
C TYR A 70 7.48 -32.44 -18.97
N ILE A 71 8.00 -32.40 -20.19
CA ILE A 71 7.71 -33.29 -21.33
C ILE A 71 9.05 -33.90 -21.70
#